data_AF-A0A7S1GXY5-F1
#
_entry.id   AF-A0A7S1GXY5-F1
#
_cell.length_a   1.000
_cell.length_b   1.000
_cell.length_c   1.000
_cell.angle_alpha   90.00
_cell.angle_beta   90.00
_cell.angle_gamma   90.00
#
_symmetry.space_group_name_H-M   'P 1'
#
loop_
_entity.id
_entity.type
_entity.pdbx_description
1 polymer ?
#
loop_
_entity_poly.entity_id
_entity_poly.type
_entity_poly.pdbx_seq_one_letter_code
_entity_poly.pdbx_strand_id
1 'polypeptide(L)'
;ERGRGGRREEKRREMLTDRERDDFEDILRMLSSEREAIGDAMIFALSRAECAKELVETITESLCIDETPIPTKIARLHLVSDILHNSSAAISKASLFRSLFESSMLEIFDALGRKLRNCEGRMTAEAMKEKVTRVLRVWEVWSLYPPQLIQQLESSFLGRPAAPTAPGAVEDIDGEALDGDDVDGEPLEDEDLDGAPMDDDEVGAAAAGA
;
A
#
# COMPACT_ATOMS: atom_id res chain seq x y z
N GLU A 1 29.41 33.37 17.62
CA GLU A 1 28.21 33.05 18.44
C GLU A 1 26.87 33.07 17.72
N ARG A 2 26.71 33.71 16.53
CA ARG A 2 25.40 33.83 15.85
C ARG A 2 24.77 32.51 15.33
N GLY A 3 25.52 31.41 15.24
CA GLY A 3 25.01 30.11 14.72
C GLY A 3 24.38 29.18 15.75
N ARG A 4 24.62 29.38 17.06
CA ARG A 4 24.07 28.48 18.12
C ARG A 4 22.62 28.82 18.50
N GLY A 5 22.22 30.09 18.38
CA GLY A 5 20.84 30.54 18.64
C GLY A 5 19.85 30.04 17.59
N GLY A 6 20.17 30.26 16.30
CA GLY A 6 19.30 29.87 15.19
C GLY A 6 19.05 28.37 15.11
N ARG A 7 20.07 27.53 15.34
CA ARG A 7 19.92 26.06 15.31
C ARG A 7 19.04 25.53 16.47
N ARG A 8 19.02 26.22 17.61
CA ARG A 8 18.17 25.86 18.76
C ARG A 8 16.72 26.30 18.53
N GLU A 9 16.53 27.43 17.86
CA GLU A 9 15.21 27.96 17.49
C GLU A 9 14.56 27.16 16.35
N GLU A 10 15.36 26.76 15.35
CA GLU A 10 14.94 25.86 14.27
C GLU A 10 14.52 24.49 14.83
N LYS A 11 15.33 23.89 15.71
CA LYS A 11 14.96 22.65 16.40
C LYS A 11 13.68 22.79 17.21
N ARG A 12 13.39 23.97 17.76
CA ARG A 12 12.14 24.24 18.50
C ARG A 12 10.92 24.39 17.59
N ARG A 13 11.12 24.71 16.31
CA ARG A 13 10.07 24.73 15.28
C ARG A 13 9.80 23.33 14.72
N GLU A 14 10.75 22.40 14.83
CA GLU A 14 10.63 21.01 14.37
C GLU A 14 10.06 20.05 15.45
N MET A 15 9.49 20.59 16.53
CA MET A 15 8.88 19.83 17.60
C MET A 15 7.48 20.38 17.88
N LEU A 16 6.53 19.49 18.16
CA LEU A 16 5.20 19.85 18.61
C LEU A 16 5.27 20.51 19.98
N THR A 17 4.39 21.49 20.20
CA THR A 17 4.13 21.99 21.56
C THR A 17 3.41 20.92 22.38
N ASP A 18 3.45 21.03 23.72
CA ASP A 18 2.76 20.08 24.61
C ASP A 18 1.27 19.96 24.27
N ARG A 19 0.62 21.11 24.01
CA ARG A 19 -0.79 21.13 23.62
C ARG A 19 -1.05 20.45 22.28
N GLU A 20 -0.18 20.65 21.29
CA GLU A 20 -0.37 20.01 19.98
C GLU A 20 -0.11 18.50 20.04
N ARG A 21 0.78 18.04 20.93
CA ARG A 21 0.94 16.62 21.23
C ARG A 21 -0.35 16.06 21.82
N ASP A 22 -0.88 16.68 22.87
CA ASP A 22 -2.12 16.25 23.52
C ASP A 22 -3.29 16.21 22.51
N ASP A 23 -3.46 17.29 21.74
CA ASP A 23 -4.50 17.38 20.71
C ASP A 23 -4.34 16.25 19.65
N PHE A 24 -3.12 15.96 19.23
CA PHE A 24 -2.85 14.91 18.24
C PHE A 24 -3.10 13.50 18.80
N GLU A 25 -2.68 13.23 20.02
CA GLU A 25 -2.98 11.97 20.70
C GLU A 25 -4.48 11.76 20.87
N ASP A 26 -5.23 12.79 21.24
CA ASP A 26 -6.68 12.73 21.38
C ASP A 26 -7.37 12.46 20.04
N ILE A 27 -6.91 13.10 18.95
CA ILE A 27 -7.34 12.78 17.59
C ILE A 27 -7.11 11.30 17.30
N LEU A 28 -5.91 10.77 17.57
CA LEU A 28 -5.59 9.36 17.31
C LEU A 28 -6.41 8.40 18.17
N ARG A 29 -6.71 8.74 19.44
CA ARG A 29 -7.54 7.94 20.35
C ARG A 29 -8.98 7.83 19.86
N MET A 30 -9.52 8.91 19.31
CA MET A 30 -10.91 9.01 18.86
C MET A 30 -11.11 8.74 17.36
N LEU A 31 -10.02 8.51 16.60
CA LEU A 31 -10.07 8.39 15.15
C LEU A 31 -10.98 7.26 14.69
N SER A 32 -11.92 7.60 13.79
CA SER A 32 -12.87 6.69 13.17
C SER A 32 -12.54 6.48 11.69
N SER A 33 -13.22 5.54 11.04
CA SER A 33 -13.07 5.33 9.58
C SER A 33 -13.84 6.35 8.74
N GLU A 34 -14.39 7.40 9.34
CA GLU A 34 -15.09 8.46 8.63
C GLU A 34 -14.11 9.32 7.83
N ARG A 35 -14.49 9.66 6.59
CA ARG A 35 -13.62 10.40 5.68
C ARG A 35 -13.27 11.79 6.21
N GLU A 36 -14.20 12.45 6.89
CA GLU A 36 -13.98 13.76 7.51
C GLU A 36 -12.97 13.68 8.64
N ALA A 37 -13.13 12.72 9.57
CA ALA A 37 -12.19 12.49 10.66
C ALA A 37 -10.76 12.17 10.17
N ILE A 38 -10.62 11.33 9.15
CA ILE A 38 -9.31 11.03 8.55
C ILE A 38 -8.74 12.26 7.85
N GLY A 39 -9.57 13.00 7.11
CA GLY A 39 -9.18 14.21 6.39
C GLY A 39 -8.66 15.30 7.34
N ASP A 40 -9.37 15.56 8.43
CA ASP A 40 -8.98 16.55 9.44
C ASP A 40 -7.67 16.17 10.13
N ALA A 41 -7.52 14.89 10.50
CA ALA A 41 -6.28 14.38 11.08
C ALA A 41 -5.10 14.47 10.09
N MET A 42 -5.32 14.19 8.81
CA MET A 42 -4.32 14.33 7.76
C MET A 42 -3.92 15.81 7.58
N ILE A 43 -4.89 16.72 7.54
CA ILE A 43 -4.64 18.16 7.44
C ILE A 43 -3.81 18.64 8.64
N PHE A 44 -4.13 18.17 9.86
CA PHE A 44 -3.35 18.47 11.05
C PHE A 44 -1.88 18.07 10.87
N ALA A 45 -1.62 16.85 10.41
CA ALA A 45 -0.28 16.32 10.22
C ALA A 45 0.50 17.06 9.12
N LEU A 46 -0.11 17.31 7.96
CA LEU A 46 0.53 18.01 6.84
C LEU A 46 0.79 19.49 7.14
N SER A 47 -0.06 20.13 7.94
CA SER A 47 0.14 21.52 8.38
C SER A 47 1.34 21.69 9.33
N ARG A 48 1.90 20.59 9.83
CA ARG A 48 3.03 20.52 10.77
C ARG A 48 4.12 19.58 10.26
N ALA A 49 4.32 19.55 8.95
CA ALA A 49 5.29 18.65 8.31
C ALA A 49 6.74 18.87 8.80
N GLU A 50 7.07 20.04 9.35
CA GLU A 50 8.33 20.28 10.04
C GLU A 50 8.53 19.42 11.29
N CYS A 51 7.45 18.94 11.91
CA CYS A 51 7.45 18.02 13.04
C CYS A 51 7.22 16.56 12.61
N ALA A 52 7.41 16.23 11.32
CA ALA A 52 7.07 14.92 10.75
C ALA A 52 7.65 13.73 11.53
N LYS A 53 8.87 13.87 12.08
CA LYS A 53 9.49 12.82 12.89
C LYS A 53 8.65 12.46 14.12
N GLU A 54 8.29 13.47 14.91
CA GLU A 54 7.50 13.28 16.12
C GLU A 54 6.09 12.75 15.77
N LEU A 55 5.46 13.29 14.72
CA LEU A 55 4.15 12.83 14.25
C LEU A 55 4.17 11.35 13.83
N VAL A 56 5.20 10.92 13.07
CA VAL A 56 5.35 9.52 12.64
C VAL A 56 5.60 8.60 13.82
N GLU A 57 6.45 9.02 14.78
CA GLU A 57 6.71 8.27 16.02
C GLU A 57 5.39 8.08 16.80
N THR A 58 4.62 9.13 17.05
CA THR A 58 3.32 9.04 17.76
C THR A 58 2.31 8.16 17.02
N ILE A 59 2.18 8.27 15.70
CA ILE A 59 1.28 7.40 14.93
C ILE A 59 1.74 5.94 15.03
N THR A 60 3.04 5.68 14.87
CA THR A 60 3.65 4.33 14.94
C THR A 60 3.38 3.70 16.30
N GLU A 61 3.69 4.41 17.40
CA GLU A 61 3.43 3.97 18.76
C GLU A 61 1.95 3.65 18.97
N SER A 62 1.05 4.55 18.52
CA SER A 62 -0.39 4.34 18.63
C SER A 62 -0.87 3.08 17.88
N LEU A 63 -0.30 2.79 16.70
CA LEU A 63 -0.59 1.59 15.92
C LEU A 63 -0.04 0.33 16.58
N CYS A 64 0.99 0.44 17.41
CA CYS A 64 1.64 -0.68 18.08
C CYS A 64 1.03 -1.07 19.43
N ILE A 65 0.17 -0.24 20.03
CA ILE A 65 -0.57 -0.58 21.26
C ILE A 65 -1.53 -1.77 21.01
N ASP A 66 -1.29 -2.90 21.67
CA ASP A 66 -2.01 -4.16 21.42
C ASP A 66 -3.50 -4.09 21.81
N GLU A 67 -3.83 -3.33 22.86
CA GLU A 67 -5.18 -3.12 23.37
C GLU A 67 -6.05 -2.31 22.40
N THR A 68 -5.43 -1.54 21.48
CA THR A 68 -6.17 -0.69 20.53
C THR A 68 -7.17 -1.55 19.71
N PRO A 69 -8.46 -1.18 19.67
CA PRO A 69 -9.47 -1.90 18.89
C PRO A 69 -9.14 -1.94 17.39
N ILE A 70 -9.53 -3.02 16.72
CA ILE A 70 -9.32 -3.20 15.28
C ILE A 70 -9.82 -2.01 14.45
N PRO A 71 -11.05 -1.48 14.67
CA PRO A 71 -11.54 -0.34 13.88
C PRO A 71 -10.62 0.89 13.96
N THR A 72 -10.09 1.19 15.15
CA THR A 72 -9.18 2.32 15.38
C THR A 72 -7.82 2.09 14.73
N LYS A 73 -7.25 0.88 14.80
CA LYS A 73 -6.00 0.55 14.07
C LYS A 73 -6.16 0.73 12.56
N ILE A 74 -7.30 0.30 12.00
CA ILE A 74 -7.60 0.49 10.58
C ILE A 74 -7.74 1.98 10.23
N ALA A 75 -8.45 2.76 11.05
CA ALA A 75 -8.58 4.20 10.84
C ALA A 75 -7.21 4.91 10.85
N ARG A 76 -6.33 4.56 11.81
CA ARG A 76 -4.96 5.08 11.88
C ARG A 76 -4.12 4.67 10.66
N LEU A 77 -4.28 3.45 10.15
CA LEU A 77 -3.62 3.02 8.92
C LEU A 77 -4.13 3.81 7.68
N HIS A 78 -5.43 4.11 7.61
CA HIS A 78 -5.96 4.99 6.56
C HIS A 78 -5.39 6.40 6.65
N LEU A 79 -5.26 6.96 7.87
CA LEU A 79 -4.58 8.24 8.08
C LEU A 79 -3.13 8.20 7.56
N VAL A 80 -2.36 7.15 7.87
CA VAL A 80 -1.02 6.96 7.30
C VAL A 80 -1.06 6.98 5.77
N SER A 81 -1.99 6.24 5.17
CA SER A 81 -2.16 6.20 3.71
C SER A 81 -2.47 7.57 3.12
N ASP A 82 -3.35 8.35 3.74
CA ASP A 82 -3.74 9.68 3.29
C ASP A 82 -2.59 10.69 3.42
N ILE A 83 -1.83 10.64 4.54
CA ILE A 83 -0.61 11.43 4.71
C ILE A 83 0.41 11.06 3.61
N LEU A 84 0.63 9.77 3.37
CA LEU A 84 1.58 9.30 2.35
C LEU A 84 1.16 9.70 0.93
N HIS A 85 -0.13 9.60 0.60
CA HIS A 85 -0.64 10.06 -0.69
C HIS A 85 -0.33 11.55 -0.92
N ASN A 86 -0.67 12.37 0.07
CA ASN A 86 -0.57 13.83 -0.01
C ASN A 86 0.83 14.38 0.33
N SER A 87 1.74 13.56 0.85
CA SER A 87 3.14 13.94 1.11
C SER A 87 3.93 14.33 -0.15
N SER A 88 3.39 14.00 -1.32
CA SER A 88 3.92 14.38 -2.63
C SER A 88 3.41 15.74 -3.15
N ALA A 89 2.43 16.35 -2.47
CA ALA A 89 1.96 17.68 -2.79
C ALA A 89 3.07 18.73 -2.57
N ALA A 90 2.91 19.93 -3.16
CA ALA A 90 3.86 21.04 -3.07
C ALA A 90 3.92 21.70 -1.67
N ILE A 91 3.84 20.91 -0.60
CA ILE A 91 3.99 21.31 0.80
C ILE A 91 5.44 21.04 1.20
N SER A 92 6.14 22.08 1.66
CA SER A 92 7.51 21.99 2.15
C SER A 92 7.65 20.90 3.23
N LYS A 93 8.71 20.09 3.16
CA LYS A 93 9.04 19.00 4.11
C LYS A 93 8.03 17.84 4.19
N ALA A 94 6.89 17.88 3.49
CA ALA A 94 5.92 16.79 3.50
C ALA A 94 6.52 15.47 2.97
N SER A 95 7.48 15.53 2.06
CA SER A 95 8.20 14.35 1.56
C SER A 95 8.93 13.55 2.65
N LEU A 96 9.24 14.15 3.81
CA LEU A 96 9.88 13.46 4.93
C LEU A 96 9.02 12.31 5.47
N PHE A 97 7.69 12.44 5.40
CA PHE A 97 6.77 11.41 5.85
C PHE A 97 7.05 10.06 5.18
N ARG A 98 7.37 10.05 3.87
CA ARG A 98 7.67 8.80 3.13
C ARG A 98 8.84 8.04 3.77
N SER A 99 10.00 8.67 3.88
CA SER A 99 11.20 8.02 4.42
C SER A 99 11.06 7.62 5.89
N LEU A 100 10.33 8.42 6.68
CA LEU A 100 10.12 8.14 8.10
C LEU A 100 9.17 6.95 8.28
N PHE A 101 8.06 6.93 7.56
CA PHE A 101 7.13 5.81 7.60
C PHE A 101 7.76 4.53 7.04
N GLU A 102 8.53 4.59 5.95
CA GLU A 102 9.23 3.43 5.40
C GLU A 102 10.06 2.72 6.47
N SER A 103 10.73 3.49 7.34
CA SER A 103 11.55 2.97 8.44
C SER A 103 10.73 2.29 9.55
N SER A 104 9.47 2.69 9.77
CA SER A 104 8.58 2.13 10.80
C SER A 104 7.55 1.13 10.25
N MET A 105 7.42 0.98 8.93
CA MET A 105 6.38 0.16 8.30
C MET A 105 6.41 -1.30 8.77
N LEU A 106 7.60 -1.92 8.86
CA LEU A 106 7.72 -3.32 9.29
C LEU A 106 7.22 -3.52 10.72
N GLU A 107 7.50 -2.58 11.62
CA GLU A 107 7.02 -2.61 13.00
C GLU A 107 5.50 -2.48 13.07
N ILE A 108 4.94 -1.53 12.30
CA ILE A 108 3.49 -1.32 12.21
C ILE A 108 2.79 -2.58 11.70
N PHE A 109 3.28 -3.19 10.62
CA PHE A 109 2.66 -4.36 10.02
C PHE A 109 2.81 -5.62 10.89
N ASP A 110 3.91 -5.76 11.65
CA ASP A 110 4.02 -6.82 12.66
C ASP A 110 2.98 -6.63 13.76
N ALA A 111 2.79 -5.41 14.27
CA ALA A 111 1.78 -5.12 15.29
C ALA A 111 0.34 -5.35 14.80
N LEU A 112 0.04 -4.98 13.55
CA LEU A 112 -1.23 -5.32 12.90
C LEU A 112 -1.40 -6.84 12.78
N GLY A 113 -0.33 -7.57 12.45
CA GLY A 113 -0.34 -9.02 12.36
C GLY A 113 -0.55 -9.70 13.72
N ARG A 114 0.09 -9.20 14.79
CA ARG A 114 -0.18 -9.66 16.17
C ARG A 114 -1.65 -9.47 16.52
N LYS A 115 -2.23 -8.29 16.21
CA LYS A 115 -3.65 -8.02 16.46
C LYS A 115 -4.57 -8.95 15.67
N LEU A 116 -4.25 -9.23 14.41
CA LEU A 116 -5.00 -10.16 13.56
C LEU A 116 -5.01 -11.58 14.16
N ARG A 117 -3.84 -12.09 14.57
CA ARG A 117 -3.70 -13.44 15.16
C ARG A 117 -4.40 -13.59 16.50
N ASN A 118 -4.45 -12.53 17.29
CA ASN A 118 -5.13 -12.50 18.59
C ASN A 118 -6.63 -12.16 18.49
N CYS A 119 -7.19 -12.04 17.29
CA CYS A 119 -8.60 -11.74 17.10
C CYS A 119 -9.46 -13.00 17.29
N GLU A 120 -10.35 -13.00 18.31
CA GLU A 120 -11.23 -14.13 18.60
C GLU A 120 -12.35 -14.33 17.55
N GLY A 121 -12.72 -13.26 16.83
CA GLY A 121 -13.84 -13.28 15.89
C GLY A 121 -13.39 -13.49 14.44
N ARG A 122 -13.74 -14.64 13.85
CA ARG A 122 -13.38 -14.97 12.44
C ARG A 122 -13.82 -13.90 11.44
N MET A 123 -15.06 -13.44 11.50
CA MET A 123 -15.56 -12.41 10.58
C MET A 123 -14.80 -11.08 10.74
N THR A 124 -14.50 -10.70 11.98
CA THR A 124 -13.73 -9.48 12.29
C THR A 124 -12.29 -9.58 11.79
N ALA A 125 -11.66 -10.73 11.96
CA ALA A 125 -10.31 -11.00 11.47
C ALA A 125 -10.25 -10.91 9.93
N GLU A 126 -11.19 -11.55 9.22
CA GLU A 126 -11.25 -11.46 7.75
C GLU A 126 -11.53 -10.01 7.28
N ALA A 127 -12.41 -9.28 7.96
CA ALA A 127 -12.65 -7.87 7.64
C ALA A 127 -11.41 -6.99 7.86
N MET A 128 -10.63 -7.24 8.92
CA MET A 128 -9.35 -6.56 9.15
C MET A 128 -8.37 -6.89 8.02
N LYS A 129 -8.23 -8.16 7.68
CA LYS A 129 -7.35 -8.65 6.62
C LYS A 129 -7.69 -8.03 5.27
N GLU A 130 -8.96 -7.98 4.89
CA GLU A 130 -9.41 -7.34 3.64
C GLU A 130 -8.98 -5.87 3.60
N LYS A 131 -9.23 -5.12 4.68
CA LYS A 131 -8.93 -3.69 4.74
C LYS A 131 -7.42 -3.40 4.68
N VAL A 132 -6.61 -4.12 5.45
CA VAL A 132 -5.13 -3.95 5.42
C VAL A 132 -4.57 -4.35 4.05
N THR A 133 -5.05 -5.45 3.47
CA THR A 133 -4.63 -5.89 2.12
C THR A 133 -5.02 -4.86 1.05
N ARG A 134 -6.19 -4.24 1.16
CA ARG A 134 -6.62 -3.16 0.25
C ARG A 134 -5.67 -1.96 0.33
N VAL A 135 -5.20 -1.57 1.51
CA VAL A 135 -4.21 -0.50 1.66
C VAL A 135 -2.89 -0.85 0.95
N LEU A 136 -2.36 -2.05 1.15
CA LEU A 136 -1.14 -2.50 0.46
C LEU A 136 -1.28 -2.47 -1.06
N ARG A 137 -2.43 -2.91 -1.60
CA ARG A 137 -2.71 -2.84 -3.05
C ARG A 137 -2.73 -1.40 -3.57
N VAL A 138 -3.32 -0.48 -2.80
CA VAL A 138 -3.33 0.95 -3.16
C VAL A 138 -1.91 1.49 -3.21
N TRP A 139 -1.06 1.12 -2.24
CA TRP A 139 0.34 1.54 -2.23
C TRP A 139 1.16 0.95 -3.39
N GLU A 140 0.86 -0.27 -3.81
CA GLU A 140 1.44 -0.89 -5.00
C GLU A 140 1.03 -0.14 -6.28
N VAL A 141 -0.26 0.15 -6.45
CA VAL A 141 -0.78 0.94 -7.60
C VAL A 141 -0.15 2.33 -7.66
N TRP A 142 0.04 2.98 -6.52
CA TRP A 142 0.70 4.28 -6.44
C TRP A 142 2.22 4.21 -6.57
N SER A 143 2.80 3.01 -6.69
CA SER A 143 4.25 2.77 -6.65
C SER A 143 4.91 3.49 -5.47
N LEU A 144 4.23 3.45 -4.32
CA LEU A 144 4.60 4.23 -3.15
C LEU A 144 5.84 3.67 -2.47
N TYR A 145 5.98 2.35 -2.49
CA TYR A 145 7.14 1.60 -2.02
C TYR A 145 7.55 0.52 -3.05
N PRO A 146 8.81 0.05 -3.03
CA PRO A 146 9.25 -1.05 -3.87
C PRO A 146 8.39 -2.32 -3.64
N PRO A 147 8.12 -3.12 -4.69
CA PRO A 147 7.32 -4.35 -4.57
C PRO A 147 7.83 -5.31 -3.48
N GLN A 148 9.16 -5.40 -3.30
CA GLN A 148 9.79 -6.26 -2.30
C GLN A 148 9.45 -5.82 -0.87
N LEU A 149 9.32 -4.52 -0.61
CA LEU A 149 8.91 -4.03 0.70
C LEU A 149 7.42 -4.35 0.93
N ILE A 150 6.55 -4.12 -0.06
CA ILE A 150 5.12 -4.47 0.02
C ILE A 150 4.92 -5.95 0.37
N GLN A 151 5.67 -6.85 -0.29
CA GLN A 151 5.63 -8.29 0.00
C GLN A 151 6.10 -8.64 1.41
N GLN A 152 7.13 -7.96 1.92
CA GLN A 152 7.59 -8.13 3.31
C GLN A 152 6.54 -7.67 4.32
N LEU A 153 5.88 -6.54 4.07
CA LEU A 153 4.79 -6.02 4.91
C LEU A 153 3.60 -6.99 4.94
N GLU A 154 3.20 -7.51 3.77
CA GLU A 154 2.13 -8.51 3.70
C GLU A 154 2.50 -9.78 4.48
N SER A 155 3.73 -10.28 4.30
CA SER A 155 4.21 -11.48 4.98
C SER A 155 4.24 -11.31 6.50
N SER A 156 4.73 -10.16 6.98
CA SER A 156 4.73 -9.79 8.40
C SER A 156 3.30 -9.75 8.98
N PHE A 157 2.39 -9.07 8.28
CA PHE A 157 0.99 -8.98 8.70
C PHE A 157 0.28 -10.34 8.74
N LEU A 158 0.48 -11.18 7.72
CA LEU A 158 -0.13 -12.51 7.67
C LEU A 158 0.58 -13.53 8.56
N GLY A 159 1.69 -13.17 9.22
CA GLY A 159 2.48 -14.08 10.04
C GLY A 159 3.13 -15.20 9.23
N ARG A 160 3.44 -14.95 7.95
CA ARG A 160 4.17 -15.90 7.11
C ARG A 160 5.66 -15.81 7.49
N PRO A 161 6.35 -16.94 7.66
CA PRO A 161 7.80 -16.91 7.81
C PRO A 161 8.39 -16.20 6.59
N ALA A 162 9.35 -15.31 6.81
CA ALA A 162 10.11 -14.71 5.73
C ALA A 162 10.63 -15.86 4.85
N ALA A 163 10.21 -15.91 3.59
CA ALA A 163 10.76 -16.88 2.66
C ALA A 163 12.29 -16.72 2.72
N PRO A 164 13.07 -17.81 2.77
CA PRO A 164 14.52 -17.69 2.73
C PRO A 164 14.87 -16.91 1.47
N THR A 165 15.32 -15.66 1.66
CA THR A 165 15.86 -14.85 0.59
C THR A 165 17.06 -15.61 0.07
N ALA A 166 16.89 -16.31 -1.05
CA ALA A 166 18.01 -16.87 -1.77
C ALA A 166 18.96 -15.68 -2.08
N PRO A 167 20.20 -15.70 -1.58
CA PRO A 167 21.14 -14.65 -1.89
C PRO A 167 21.59 -14.86 -3.33
N GLY A 168 21.04 -14.09 -4.28
CA GLY A 168 21.45 -14.23 -5.68
C GLY A 168 20.59 -13.64 -6.78
N ALA A 169 19.50 -12.90 -6.53
CA ALA A 169 18.84 -12.16 -7.60
C ALA A 169 19.58 -10.83 -7.87
N VAL A 170 20.83 -10.94 -8.32
CA VAL A 170 21.39 -9.92 -9.20
C VAL A 170 20.67 -10.11 -10.54
N GLU A 171 20.13 -9.02 -11.08
CA GLU A 171 19.61 -9.01 -12.46
C GLU A 171 20.81 -9.18 -13.40
N ASP A 172 21.18 -10.43 -13.69
CA ASP A 172 21.99 -10.74 -14.86
C ASP A 172 21.11 -10.48 -16.09
N ILE A 173 21.31 -9.30 -16.68
CA ILE A 173 20.99 -9.02 -18.07
C ILE A 173 21.89 -9.95 -18.89
N ASP A 174 21.43 -11.19 -19.10
CA ASP A 174 22.00 -12.07 -20.11
C ASP A 174 21.44 -11.63 -21.46
N GLY A 175 22.31 -10.99 -22.23
CA GLY A 175 22.09 -10.74 -23.64
C GLY A 175 21.98 -12.07 -24.37
N GLU A 176 20.90 -12.22 -25.14
CA GLU A 176 20.61 -13.40 -25.92
C GLU A 176 21.80 -13.86 -26.78
N ALA A 177 22.14 -15.13 -26.67
CA ALA A 177 22.63 -15.90 -27.80
C ALA A 177 21.44 -16.74 -28.30
N LEU A 178 20.98 -16.43 -29.51
CA LEU A 178 20.00 -17.21 -30.26
C LEU A 178 20.53 -18.65 -30.39
N ASP A 179 19.96 -19.59 -29.64
CA ASP A 179 20.11 -21.01 -29.92
C ASP A 179 19.40 -21.30 -31.24
N GLY A 180 20.20 -21.51 -32.28
CA GLY A 180 19.76 -22.06 -33.55
C GLY A 180 19.52 -23.54 -33.39
N ASP A 181 18.35 -23.90 -32.89
CA ASP A 181 17.82 -25.25 -33.09
C ASP A 181 17.17 -25.32 -34.47
N ASP A 182 17.72 -26.22 -35.28
CA ASP A 182 17.25 -26.62 -36.60
C ASP A 182 15.74 -26.89 -36.58
N VAL A 183 14.99 -26.09 -37.34
CA VAL A 183 13.59 -26.35 -37.65
C VAL A 183 13.55 -27.52 -38.64
N ASP A 184 13.46 -28.73 -38.09
CA ASP A 184 13.23 -29.94 -38.86
C ASP A 184 11.83 -29.86 -39.48
N GLY A 185 11.79 -29.79 -40.82
CA GLY A 185 10.56 -29.63 -41.58
C GLY A 185 9.79 -30.93 -41.65
N GLU A 186 8.71 -31.05 -40.89
CA GLU A 186 7.72 -32.11 -41.08
C GLU A 186 7.03 -31.93 -42.45
N PRO A 187 6.93 -32.99 -43.28
CA PRO A 187 6.25 -32.92 -44.56
C PRO A 187 4.74 -32.81 -44.33
N LEU A 188 4.11 -31.85 -45.02
CA LEU A 188 2.66 -31.71 -45.10
C LEU A 188 2.08 -32.97 -45.76
N GLU A 189 1.39 -33.80 -44.98
CA GLU A 189 0.49 -34.82 -45.52
C GLU A 189 -0.76 -34.10 -46.04
N ASP A 190 -1.01 -34.25 -47.34
CA ASP A 190 -2.19 -33.77 -48.04
C ASP A 190 -3.43 -34.49 -47.50
N GLU A 191 -4.05 -33.95 -46.44
CA GLU A 191 -5.41 -34.34 -46.07
C GLU A 191 -6.40 -33.63 -46.99
N ASP A 192 -6.98 -34.41 -47.90
CA ASP A 192 -8.04 -34.04 -48.82
C ASP A 192 -9.15 -33.23 -48.11
N LEU A 193 -9.16 -31.93 -48.40
CA LEU A 193 -10.24 -31.00 -48.06
C LEU A 193 -11.53 -31.43 -48.80
N ASP A 194 -12.29 -32.28 -48.13
CA ASP A 194 -13.72 -32.53 -48.35
C ASP A 194 -14.48 -31.20 -48.25
N GLY A 195 -14.74 -30.61 -49.43
CA GLY A 195 -15.62 -29.46 -49.59
C GLY A 195 -17.08 -29.91 -49.61
N ALA A 196 -17.76 -29.79 -48.47
CA ALA A 196 -19.21 -29.89 -48.45
C ALA A 196 -19.82 -28.65 -49.15
N PRO A 197 -20.74 -28.82 -50.12
CA PRO A 197 -21.41 -27.72 -50.78
C PRO A 197 -22.36 -27.01 -49.79
N MET A 198 -22.28 -25.67 -49.72
CA MET A 198 -23.35 -24.86 -49.13
C MET A 198 -24.57 -24.96 -50.04
N ASP A 199 -25.65 -25.53 -49.53
CA ASP A 199 -26.97 -25.34 -50.13
C ASP A 199 -27.41 -23.89 -49.87
N ASP A 200 -27.35 -23.10 -50.93
CA ASP A 200 -28.12 -21.87 -51.11
C ASP A 200 -29.58 -22.24 -51.38
N ASP A 201 -30.50 -21.66 -50.61
CA ASP A 201 -31.91 -21.31 -50.90
C ASP A 201 -32.65 -21.24 -49.55
N GLU A 202 -33.33 -20.17 -49.12
CA GLU A 202 -34.47 -19.61 -49.81
C GLU A 202 -34.76 -18.18 -49.28
N VAL A 203 -34.89 -17.24 -50.21
CA VAL A 203 -35.40 -15.88 -50.02
C VAL A 203 -36.92 -15.91 -50.12
N GLY A 204 -37.65 -15.41 -49.13
CA GLY A 204 -39.12 -15.31 -49.21
C GLY A 204 -39.71 -14.29 -48.22
N ALA A 205 -40.48 -13.37 -48.76
CA ALA A 205 -40.72 -12.02 -48.24
C ALA A 205 -42.06 -11.82 -47.47
N ALA A 206 -42.16 -10.60 -46.90
CA ALA A 206 -43.38 -9.86 -46.49
C ALA A 206 -44.12 -10.35 -45.22
N ALA A 207 -44.78 -9.52 -44.41
CA ALA A 207 -45.39 -8.23 -44.67
C ALA A 207 -45.52 -7.38 -43.40
N ALA A 208 -45.82 -6.10 -43.64
CA ALA A 208 -46.07 -5.03 -42.70
C ALA A 208 -47.39 -5.19 -41.92
N GLY A 209 -47.53 -4.32 -40.91
CA GLY A 209 -48.58 -4.39 -39.90
C GLY A 209 -49.99 -3.98 -40.35
N ALA A 210 -50.88 -4.21 -39.40
CA ALA A 210 -52.13 -3.48 -39.17
C ALA A 210 -52.26 -3.27 -37.66
#